data_AF-Q4H2L3-F1
#
_entry.id   AF-Q4H2L3-F1
#
_cell.length_a   1.000
_cell.length_b   1.000
_cell.length_c   1.000
_cell.angle_alpha   90.00
_cell.angle_beta   90.00
_cell.angle_gamma   90.00
#
_symmetry.space_group_name_H-M   'P 1'
#
loop_
_entity.id
_entity.type
_entity.pdbx_description
1 polymer ?
#
loop_
_entity_poly.entity_id
_entity_poly.type
_entity_poly.pdbx_seq_one_letter_code
_entity_poly.pdbx_strand_id
1 'polypeptide(L)'
;MNSPYNNAPPPAPHNSSSLSTLGKGRGTRKKRKPQDNSGGSANKKSKLEVPYNQRLPVHGFPLEHPFNKDGYRYILAEPDPHILDNDPDPDCPGKPIPGKLYRQWLHKNVLLSLHDRAPQLKVSDDRLSVTGEKGYSMIRASYCVKVGGWYYEATVMDMPEGSAARIGWSQKLGNLQAPLGYDKFSYSWRSRKGTRFHQSRGKHYSDGYAQGDVLGFYIHLPPSKSTNTLTDTCKDNALIKFKSFFYFEEKDEVDLEEKRLRISKGAFIEFFKNGKSQGKAWENEVFSGSYYPCVSLYKSATVQVNFGPNFKFQPKMNFPCKPISDRAYSAMIECCVSDLVYAVELDIDGEK
;
A
#
# COMPACT_ATOMS: atom_id res chain seq x y z
N MET A 1 -56.64 31.78 2.24
CA MET A 1 -57.44 30.58 1.92
C MET A 1 -56.69 29.37 2.45
N ASN A 2 -57.41 28.41 3.03
CA ASN A 2 -56.88 27.68 4.18
C ASN A 2 -56.23 26.33 3.85
N SER A 3 -55.15 26.03 4.57
CA SER A 3 -54.79 24.67 4.96
C SER A 3 -55.42 24.36 6.33
N PRO A 4 -55.84 23.11 6.61
CA PRO A 4 -56.15 22.67 7.96
C PRO A 4 -55.26 21.50 8.40
N TYR A 5 -54.27 21.79 9.24
CA TYR A 5 -53.81 20.88 10.30
C TYR A 5 -54.30 21.45 11.63
N ASN A 6 -55.07 20.66 12.37
CA ASN A 6 -55.08 20.55 13.84
C ASN A 6 -56.37 19.88 14.33
N ASN A 7 -56.23 18.91 15.23
CA ASN A 7 -57.09 18.74 16.42
C ASN A 7 -56.51 17.68 17.37
N ALA A 8 -55.93 18.16 18.46
CA ALA A 8 -55.85 17.51 19.78
C ALA A 8 -56.36 18.57 20.79
N PRO A 9 -56.84 18.25 22.02
CA PRO A 9 -55.93 18.07 23.17
C PRO A 9 -56.52 17.12 24.31
N PRO A 10 -56.33 17.26 25.66
CA PRO A 10 -55.90 16.18 26.59
C PRO A 10 -56.88 16.04 27.83
N PRO A 11 -56.53 15.88 29.15
CA PRO A 11 -55.32 15.40 29.89
C PRO A 11 -55.51 14.52 31.18
N ALA A 12 -54.52 13.64 31.49
CA ALA A 12 -54.01 13.30 32.86
C ALA A 12 -54.99 12.67 33.93
N PRO A 13 -54.61 12.43 35.22
CA PRO A 13 -53.31 12.12 35.89
C PRO A 13 -53.35 10.91 36.90
N HIS A 14 -52.28 10.73 37.71
CA HIS A 14 -52.17 9.97 39.00
C HIS A 14 -52.00 8.42 38.96
N ASN A 15 -51.33 7.75 39.93
CA ASN A 15 -50.68 8.25 41.16
C ASN A 15 -49.42 7.45 41.59
N SER A 16 -48.70 7.99 42.57
CA SER A 16 -47.50 7.44 43.21
C SER A 16 -47.76 6.76 44.57
N SER A 17 -46.87 5.84 44.96
CA SER A 17 -46.38 5.61 46.33
C SER A 17 -45.26 4.54 46.29
N SER A 18 -44.12 4.52 46.99
CA SER A 18 -43.41 5.33 48.00
C SER A 18 -43.14 4.54 49.30
N LEU A 19 -41.84 4.38 49.63
CA LEU A 19 -41.28 4.10 50.98
C LEU A 19 -41.54 2.69 51.57
N SER A 20 -40.75 2.11 52.49
CA SER A 20 -39.54 2.56 53.24
C SER A 20 -38.76 1.33 53.79
N THR A 21 -37.42 1.25 53.71
CA THR A 21 -36.33 1.61 54.68
C THR A 21 -35.81 0.49 55.62
N LEU A 22 -34.56 0.70 56.10
CA LEU A 22 -33.85 0.06 57.22
C LEU A 22 -33.26 -1.36 56.99
N GLY A 23 -31.97 -1.62 57.27
CA GLY A 23 -30.83 -0.73 57.57
C GLY A 23 -29.67 -1.39 58.33
N LYS A 24 -28.47 -0.75 58.30
CA LYS A 24 -27.29 -0.91 59.20
C LYS A 24 -26.59 -2.30 59.21
N GLY A 25 -25.26 -2.43 59.29
CA GLY A 25 -24.16 -1.46 59.21
C GLY A 25 -22.83 -2.01 59.81
N ARG A 26 -21.69 -1.35 59.50
CA ARG A 26 -20.37 -1.33 60.20
C ARG A 26 -19.65 -2.66 60.59
N GLY A 27 -18.35 -2.74 60.29
CA GLY A 27 -17.39 -3.50 61.13
C GLY A 27 -16.06 -3.91 60.46
N THR A 28 -14.93 -3.30 60.86
CA THR A 28 -13.58 -3.61 60.33
C THR A 28 -12.84 -4.67 61.15
N ARG A 29 -11.98 -5.50 60.51
CA ARG A 29 -10.73 -5.96 61.15
C ARG A 29 -9.64 -6.42 60.17
N LYS A 30 -8.40 -5.94 60.42
CA LYS A 30 -7.15 -6.34 59.72
C LYS A 30 -6.75 -7.78 60.05
N LYS A 31 -6.06 -8.45 59.11
CA LYS A 31 -4.95 -9.37 59.42
C LYS A 31 -3.79 -9.18 58.41
N ARG A 32 -2.57 -9.48 58.86
CA ARG A 32 -1.28 -9.09 58.23
C ARG A 32 -0.81 -10.07 57.15
N LYS A 33 0.06 -9.58 56.25
CA LYS A 33 0.98 -10.40 55.43
C LYS A 33 1.95 -11.20 56.33
N PRO A 34 2.57 -12.26 55.79
CA PRO A 34 4.03 -12.38 55.81
C PRO A 34 4.63 -12.00 54.44
N GLN A 35 5.83 -11.41 54.47
CA GLN A 35 6.74 -11.50 53.33
C GLN A 35 7.38 -12.89 53.36
N ASP A 36 7.61 -13.46 52.18
CA ASP A 36 8.91 -14.04 51.87
C ASP A 36 9.29 -13.59 50.46
N ASN A 37 10.58 -13.36 50.26
CA ASN A 37 11.18 -12.81 49.04
C ASN A 37 12.41 -13.63 48.66
N SER A 38 12.84 -13.53 47.40
CA SER A 38 13.86 -14.37 46.73
C SER A 38 13.40 -15.80 46.35
N GLY A 39 13.70 -16.29 45.15
CA GLY A 39 14.25 -15.59 43.99
C GLY A 39 14.38 -16.49 42.75
N GLY A 40 14.53 -15.88 41.57
CA GLY A 40 14.88 -16.61 40.34
C GLY A 40 13.71 -17.05 39.46
N SER A 41 13.13 -16.11 38.69
CA SER A 41 12.46 -16.44 37.44
C SER A 41 13.18 -15.73 36.30
N ALA A 42 13.54 -16.48 35.27
CA ALA A 42 14.30 -15.95 34.13
C ALA A 42 13.47 -14.94 33.34
N ASN A 43 14.07 -13.81 32.97
CA ASN A 43 13.48 -12.83 32.07
C ASN A 43 13.32 -13.43 30.65
N LYS A 44 12.24 -14.18 30.44
CA LYS A 44 11.66 -14.35 29.10
C LYS A 44 11.24 -12.95 28.63
N LYS A 45 11.96 -12.42 27.63
CA LYS A 45 11.59 -11.19 26.93
C LYS A 45 10.09 -11.24 26.61
N SER A 46 9.29 -10.39 27.26
CA SER A 46 7.87 -10.26 26.96
C SER A 46 7.75 -9.70 25.55
N LYS A 47 7.33 -10.56 24.61
CA LYS A 47 6.93 -10.17 23.27
C LYS A 47 5.90 -9.04 23.41
N LEU A 48 6.17 -7.85 22.87
CA LEU A 48 5.21 -6.74 22.92
C LEU A 48 3.87 -7.24 22.35
N GLU A 49 2.86 -7.38 23.20
CA GLU A 49 1.54 -7.81 22.75
C GLU A 49 0.85 -6.62 22.08
N VAL A 50 0.87 -6.61 20.75
CA VAL A 50 0.13 -5.62 19.96
C VAL A 50 -1.35 -5.63 20.39
N PRO A 51 -1.88 -4.51 20.92
CA PRO A 51 -3.26 -4.37 21.36
C PRO A 51 -4.22 -4.85 20.28
N TYR A 52 -5.32 -5.49 20.67
CA TYR A 52 -6.28 -6.09 19.72
C TYR A 52 -6.73 -5.09 18.63
N ASN A 53 -6.98 -3.84 19.01
CA ASN A 53 -7.42 -2.75 18.11
C ASN A 53 -6.34 -2.26 17.14
N GLN A 54 -5.08 -2.67 17.31
CA GLN A 54 -3.93 -2.40 16.44
C GLN A 54 -3.51 -3.63 15.62
N ARG A 55 -4.20 -4.77 15.77
CA ARG A 55 -3.94 -5.96 14.95
C ARG A 55 -4.52 -5.74 13.57
N LEU A 56 -3.73 -6.06 12.54
CA LEU A 56 -4.20 -5.99 11.17
C LEU A 56 -5.26 -7.06 10.89
N PRO A 57 -6.33 -6.72 10.12
CA PRO A 57 -7.23 -7.69 9.52
C PRO A 57 -6.53 -8.81 8.74
N VAL A 58 -7.25 -9.90 8.47
CA VAL A 58 -6.74 -11.08 7.75
C VAL A 58 -6.17 -10.73 6.35
N HIS A 59 -6.73 -9.72 5.67
CA HIS A 59 -6.23 -9.21 4.38
C HIS A 59 -4.97 -8.31 4.47
N GLY A 60 -4.38 -8.19 5.67
CA GLY A 60 -3.09 -7.55 5.89
C GLY A 60 -3.08 -6.04 5.62
N PHE A 61 -4.13 -5.31 5.96
CA PHE A 61 -4.16 -3.85 5.91
C PHE A 61 -5.32 -3.29 6.74
N PRO A 62 -5.27 -2.03 7.23
CA PRO A 62 -6.43 -1.41 7.87
C PRO A 62 -7.60 -1.21 6.89
N LEU A 63 -8.82 -1.57 7.32
CA LEU A 63 -10.06 -1.38 6.55
C LEU A 63 -10.27 0.10 6.18
N GLU A 64 -10.03 0.98 7.14
CA GLU A 64 -10.03 2.43 6.95
C GLU A 64 -8.60 2.96 7.09
N HIS A 65 -8.15 3.64 6.04
CA HIS A 65 -6.80 4.18 5.90
C HIS A 65 -6.86 5.51 5.13
N PRO A 66 -5.92 6.42 5.35
CA PRO A 66 -5.73 7.55 4.45
C PRO A 66 -5.29 7.04 3.06
N PHE A 67 -5.85 7.64 2.01
CA PHE A 67 -5.47 7.36 0.62
C PHE A 67 -4.41 8.37 0.16
N ASN A 68 -3.50 7.93 -0.71
CA ASN A 68 -2.54 8.82 -1.37
C ASN A 68 -3.30 9.85 -2.25
N LYS A 69 -3.26 11.13 -1.87
CA LYS A 69 -4.01 12.22 -2.51
C LYS A 69 -3.36 13.57 -2.26
N ASP A 70 -3.74 14.58 -3.04
CA ASP A 70 -3.41 16.01 -2.80
C ASP A 70 -1.89 16.31 -2.64
N GLY A 71 -1.03 15.47 -3.23
CA GLY A 71 0.42 15.59 -3.11
C GLY A 71 1.02 14.98 -1.83
N TYR A 72 0.27 14.13 -1.11
CA TYR A 72 0.73 13.40 0.06
C TYR A 72 0.56 11.88 -0.11
N ARG A 73 1.54 11.14 0.38
CA ARG A 73 1.53 9.68 0.49
C ARG A 73 1.53 9.24 1.94
N TYR A 74 0.80 8.18 2.21
CA TYR A 74 0.65 7.60 3.53
C TYR A 74 1.17 6.16 3.55
N ILE A 75 2.27 5.95 4.27
CA ILE A 75 2.96 4.67 4.36
C ILE A 75 2.63 4.06 5.72
N LEU A 76 1.91 2.94 5.74
CA LEU A 76 1.56 2.24 6.99
C LEU A 76 2.83 1.92 7.79
N ALA A 77 2.82 2.24 9.08
CA ALA A 77 3.94 2.06 9.99
C ALA A 77 3.60 1.05 11.10
N GLU A 78 4.63 0.32 11.56
CA GLU A 78 4.60 -0.50 12.77
C GLU A 78 5.73 -0.06 13.74
N PRO A 79 5.61 -0.30 15.06
CA PRO A 79 6.71 -0.04 15.99
C PRO A 79 7.97 -0.81 15.60
N ASP A 80 9.12 -0.17 15.67
CA ASP A 80 10.40 -0.81 15.38
C ASP A 80 10.86 -1.66 16.58
N PRO A 81 11.12 -2.97 16.41
CA PRO A 81 11.59 -3.82 17.50
C PRO A 81 13.05 -3.56 17.93
N HIS A 82 13.82 -2.75 17.19
CA HIS A 82 15.23 -2.50 17.47
C HIS A 82 15.50 -1.18 18.21
N ILE A 83 14.60 -0.20 18.09
CA ILE A 83 14.74 1.12 18.72
C ILE A 83 13.83 1.15 19.94
N LEU A 84 14.40 1.33 21.13
CA LEU A 84 13.65 1.39 22.38
C LEU A 84 13.05 2.77 22.57
N ASP A 85 11.78 2.80 23.01
CA ASP A 85 11.16 4.02 23.50
C ASP A 85 11.69 4.32 24.91
N ASN A 86 12.46 5.40 25.01
CA ASN A 86 13.06 5.88 26.26
C ASN A 86 12.43 7.21 26.72
N ASP A 87 11.38 7.75 26.06
CA ASP A 87 10.76 9.02 26.48
C ASP A 87 10.07 8.84 27.85
N PRO A 88 10.46 9.59 28.90
CA PRO A 88 9.84 9.49 30.21
C PRO A 88 8.42 10.08 30.27
N ASP A 89 7.97 10.83 29.25
CA ASP A 89 6.63 11.41 29.13
C ASP A 89 6.05 11.24 27.71
N PRO A 90 5.59 10.02 27.35
CA PRO A 90 5.09 9.69 26.01
C PRO A 90 3.69 10.24 25.71
N ASP A 91 2.91 10.61 26.74
CA ASP A 91 1.54 11.11 26.61
C ASP A 91 1.46 12.66 26.61
N CYS A 92 2.60 13.34 26.54
CA CYS A 92 2.70 14.80 26.56
C CYS A 92 1.92 15.45 25.39
N PRO A 93 0.79 16.14 25.64
CA PRO A 93 -0.10 16.59 24.57
C PRO A 93 0.53 17.71 23.75
N GLY A 94 0.73 17.46 22.45
CA GLY A 94 1.28 18.43 21.50
C GLY A 94 2.71 18.15 21.04
N LYS A 95 3.42 17.17 21.64
CA LYS A 95 4.66 16.64 21.03
C LYS A 95 4.33 15.93 19.69
N PRO A 96 5.14 16.09 18.63
CA PRO A 96 5.03 15.25 17.44
C PRO A 96 5.42 13.80 17.77
N ILE A 97 4.79 12.83 17.11
CA ILE A 97 5.08 11.41 17.35
C ILE A 97 6.45 11.08 16.73
N PRO A 98 7.43 10.56 17.49
CA PRO A 98 8.79 10.36 17.00
C PRO A 98 8.86 9.24 15.95
N GLY A 99 9.08 9.61 14.69
CA GLY A 99 9.15 8.67 13.55
C GLY A 99 10.22 7.59 13.70
N LYS A 100 11.34 7.89 14.39
CA LYS A 100 12.42 6.93 14.70
C LYS A 100 11.95 5.64 15.38
N LEU A 101 10.93 5.70 16.25
CA LEU A 101 10.38 4.55 16.98
C LEU A 101 9.56 3.58 16.10
N TYR A 102 9.33 3.94 14.84
CA TYR A 102 8.49 3.20 13.91
C TYR A 102 9.27 2.85 12.64
N ARG A 103 8.78 1.89 11.88
CA ARG A 103 9.31 1.52 10.55
C ARG A 103 8.18 1.20 9.59
N GLN A 104 8.49 1.16 8.30
CA GLN A 104 7.49 0.80 7.29
C GLN A 104 6.98 -0.63 7.50
N TRP A 105 5.65 -0.79 7.53
CA TRP A 105 5.02 -2.10 7.53
C TRP A 105 5.05 -2.74 6.14
N LEU A 106 5.44 -4.02 6.07
CA LEU A 106 5.64 -4.78 4.83
C LEU A 106 4.85 -6.09 4.79
N HIS A 107 4.19 -6.39 3.68
CA HIS A 107 3.42 -7.61 3.50
C HIS A 107 4.25 -8.76 2.91
N LYS A 108 4.12 -9.97 3.46
CA LYS A 108 4.90 -11.16 3.04
C LYS A 108 4.78 -11.52 1.56
N ASN A 109 3.63 -11.21 0.96
CA ASN A 109 3.36 -11.47 -0.45
C ASN A 109 3.19 -10.15 -1.20
N VAL A 110 3.60 -10.09 -2.47
CA VAL A 110 3.21 -8.98 -3.34
C VAL A 110 1.71 -9.05 -3.60
N LEU A 111 1.01 -7.97 -3.27
CA LEU A 111 -0.42 -7.76 -3.47
C LEU A 111 -0.68 -6.41 -4.14
N LEU A 112 -1.90 -6.19 -4.64
CA LEU A 112 -2.37 -4.85 -4.97
C LEU A 112 -2.44 -3.98 -3.70
N SER A 113 -1.98 -2.74 -3.79
CA SER A 113 -1.90 -1.82 -2.64
C SER A 113 -3.25 -1.15 -2.38
N LEU A 114 -3.69 -1.12 -1.11
CA LEU A 114 -4.96 -0.51 -0.74
C LEU A 114 -4.88 1.01 -0.53
N HIS A 115 -3.76 1.52 -0.03
CA HIS A 115 -3.51 2.96 0.11
C HIS A 115 -3.08 3.62 -1.22
N ASP A 116 -2.43 2.84 -2.09
CA ASP A 116 -1.84 3.32 -3.35
C ASP A 116 -2.71 3.00 -4.58
N ARG A 117 -3.97 3.42 -4.49
CA ARG A 117 -5.03 3.26 -5.50
C ARG A 117 -5.99 4.43 -5.48
N ALA A 118 -6.69 4.64 -6.58
CA ALA A 118 -7.90 5.48 -6.61
C ALA A 118 -9.00 4.90 -5.68
N PRO A 119 -9.64 5.70 -4.80
CA PRO A 119 -10.62 5.20 -3.82
C PRO A 119 -11.84 4.49 -4.42
N GLN A 120 -12.23 4.84 -5.65
CA GLN A 120 -13.37 4.24 -6.36
C GLN A 120 -13.11 2.82 -6.91
N LEU A 121 -11.84 2.36 -6.94
CA LEU A 121 -11.52 1.01 -7.40
C LEU A 121 -11.93 -0.02 -6.34
N LYS A 122 -12.66 -1.07 -6.78
CA LYS A 122 -13.01 -2.19 -5.91
C LYS A 122 -11.92 -3.25 -6.03
N VAL A 123 -11.36 -3.65 -4.89
CA VAL A 123 -10.30 -4.67 -4.80
C VAL A 123 -10.88 -5.87 -4.05
N SER A 124 -10.59 -7.08 -4.50
CA SER A 124 -11.02 -8.32 -3.85
C SER A 124 -10.30 -8.55 -2.51
N ASP A 125 -10.87 -9.38 -1.65
CA ASP A 125 -10.32 -9.67 -0.31
C ASP A 125 -8.92 -10.32 -0.36
N ASP A 126 -8.63 -11.10 -1.42
CA ASP A 126 -7.31 -11.67 -1.69
C ASP A 126 -6.29 -10.63 -2.21
N ARG A 127 -6.75 -9.42 -2.54
CA ARG A 127 -5.99 -8.29 -3.12
C ARG A 127 -5.21 -8.64 -4.39
N LEU A 128 -5.72 -9.60 -5.17
CA LEU A 128 -5.20 -9.98 -6.48
C LEU A 128 -6.13 -9.63 -7.63
N SER A 129 -7.39 -9.26 -7.38
CA SER A 129 -8.31 -8.76 -8.41
C SER A 129 -8.74 -7.32 -8.14
N VAL A 130 -8.95 -6.57 -9.22
CA VAL A 130 -9.46 -5.20 -9.17
C VAL A 130 -10.51 -4.98 -10.26
N THR A 131 -11.60 -4.31 -9.87
CA THR A 131 -12.73 -3.94 -10.72
C THR A 131 -12.86 -2.42 -10.78
N GLY A 132 -13.02 -1.90 -12.00
CA GLY A 132 -13.20 -0.47 -12.26
C GLY A 132 -14.61 0.05 -11.96
N GLU A 133 -14.75 1.37 -12.00
CA GLU A 133 -16.05 2.06 -12.00
C GLU A 133 -16.05 3.12 -13.13
N LYS A 134 -16.89 4.16 -13.05
CA LYS A 134 -17.23 5.09 -14.14
C LYS A 134 -16.05 5.58 -15.00
N GLY A 135 -15.01 6.12 -14.36
CA GLY A 135 -13.87 6.78 -15.01
C GLY A 135 -12.62 5.90 -15.08
N TYR A 136 -11.59 6.40 -15.78
CA TYR A 136 -10.26 5.79 -15.66
C TYR A 136 -9.73 6.02 -14.26
N SER A 137 -9.11 4.99 -13.70
CA SER A 137 -8.48 5.00 -12.38
C SER A 137 -7.41 3.92 -12.34
N MET A 138 -6.43 4.01 -11.44
CA MET A 138 -5.36 3.02 -11.36
C MET A 138 -5.00 2.59 -9.94
N ILE A 139 -4.36 1.42 -9.86
CA ILE A 139 -3.84 0.77 -8.66
C ILE A 139 -2.44 0.22 -8.94
N ARG A 140 -1.52 0.42 -8.00
CA ARG A 140 -0.17 -0.15 -8.04
C ARG A 140 -0.07 -1.39 -7.17
N ALA A 141 0.85 -2.28 -7.50
CA ALA A 141 1.29 -3.33 -6.59
C ALA A 141 2.04 -2.72 -5.39
N SER A 142 2.13 -3.48 -4.31
CA SER A 142 2.80 -3.11 -3.06
C SER A 142 4.32 -2.91 -3.18
N TYR A 143 4.95 -3.46 -4.22
CA TYR A 143 6.41 -3.45 -4.38
C TYR A 143 6.84 -3.03 -5.79
N CYS A 144 7.98 -2.34 -5.87
CA CYS A 144 8.61 -1.88 -7.10
C CYS A 144 9.90 -2.63 -7.42
N VAL A 145 10.31 -2.56 -8.69
CA VAL A 145 11.59 -3.07 -9.18
C VAL A 145 12.51 -1.91 -9.56
N LYS A 146 13.80 -2.01 -9.19
CA LYS A 146 14.84 -0.98 -9.42
C LYS A 146 15.84 -1.37 -10.52
N VAL A 147 16.16 -2.67 -10.62
CA VAL A 147 17.24 -3.23 -11.45
C VAL A 147 16.95 -4.69 -11.78
N GLY A 148 17.41 -5.19 -12.93
CA GLY A 148 17.23 -6.56 -13.40
C GLY A 148 16.02 -6.74 -14.32
N GLY A 149 15.77 -8.00 -14.71
CA GLY A 149 14.62 -8.41 -15.52
C GLY A 149 13.50 -9.02 -14.67
N TRP A 150 12.30 -8.47 -14.79
CA TRP A 150 11.16 -8.83 -13.93
C TRP A 150 9.88 -9.05 -14.74
N TYR A 151 9.06 -10.00 -14.30
CA TYR A 151 7.84 -10.43 -14.99
C TYR A 151 6.66 -10.63 -14.04
N TYR A 152 5.46 -10.27 -14.51
CA TYR A 152 4.19 -10.65 -13.91
C TYR A 152 3.14 -10.92 -15.02
N GLU A 153 2.07 -11.62 -14.66
CA GLU A 153 0.90 -11.83 -15.53
C GLU A 153 -0.31 -11.02 -15.04
N ALA A 154 -1.21 -10.69 -15.96
CA ALA A 154 -2.57 -10.26 -15.63
C ALA A 154 -3.59 -10.93 -16.56
N THR A 155 -4.64 -11.49 -15.98
CA THR A 155 -5.78 -12.09 -16.67
C THR A 155 -6.92 -11.08 -16.74
N VAL A 156 -7.49 -10.88 -17.92
CA VAL A 156 -8.69 -10.05 -18.08
C VAL A 156 -9.91 -10.92 -17.76
N MET A 157 -10.48 -10.74 -16.56
CA MET A 157 -11.57 -11.58 -16.05
C MET A 157 -12.92 -11.18 -16.64
N ASP A 158 -13.17 -9.88 -16.70
CA ASP A 158 -14.40 -9.30 -17.28
C ASP A 158 -14.08 -8.02 -18.03
N MET A 159 -14.71 -7.82 -19.19
CA MET A 159 -14.56 -6.61 -20.00
C MET A 159 -15.87 -6.29 -20.73
N PRO A 160 -16.89 -5.76 -20.01
CA PRO A 160 -18.19 -5.42 -20.59
C PRO A 160 -18.10 -4.39 -21.72
N GLU A 161 -19.14 -4.28 -22.54
CA GLU A 161 -19.11 -3.37 -23.69
C GLU A 161 -18.81 -1.92 -23.31
N GLY A 162 -17.89 -1.31 -24.07
CA GLY A 162 -17.44 0.06 -23.83
C GLY A 162 -16.58 0.24 -22.57
N SER A 163 -16.24 -0.82 -21.84
CA SER A 163 -15.16 -0.82 -20.85
C SER A 163 -13.79 -0.92 -21.52
N ALA A 164 -12.72 -0.63 -20.78
CA ALA A 164 -11.35 -0.79 -21.27
C ALA A 164 -10.37 -0.98 -20.11
N ALA A 165 -9.22 -1.57 -20.42
CA ALA A 165 -8.09 -1.67 -19.49
C ALA A 165 -6.83 -1.08 -20.11
N ARG A 166 -5.95 -0.56 -19.25
CA ARG A 166 -4.56 -0.23 -19.54
C ARG A 166 -3.68 -0.84 -18.46
N ILE A 167 -2.79 -1.74 -18.83
CA ILE A 167 -1.96 -2.49 -17.88
C ILE A 167 -0.48 -2.29 -18.25
N GLY A 168 0.40 -2.23 -17.26
CA GLY A 168 1.83 -2.06 -17.47
C GLY A 168 2.53 -1.54 -16.22
N TRP A 169 3.42 -0.57 -16.39
CA TRP A 169 4.34 -0.14 -15.34
C TRP A 169 4.13 1.34 -14.98
N SER A 170 4.25 1.66 -13.69
CA SER A 170 4.15 3.03 -13.16
C SER A 170 5.26 3.28 -12.15
N GLN A 171 5.91 4.45 -12.20
CA GLN A 171 6.72 4.92 -11.06
C GLN A 171 5.81 5.46 -9.93
N LYS A 172 6.40 5.69 -8.75
CA LYS A 172 5.72 6.12 -7.50
C LYS A 172 4.76 7.31 -7.70
N LEU A 173 5.12 8.26 -8.58
CA LEU A 173 4.39 9.50 -8.86
C LEU A 173 3.35 9.44 -9.98
N GLY A 174 3.03 8.26 -10.52
CA GLY A 174 1.95 8.13 -11.51
C GLY A 174 0.59 8.56 -10.93
N ASN A 175 -0.19 9.34 -11.68
CA ASN A 175 -1.44 9.91 -11.16
C ASN A 175 -2.54 8.84 -11.01
N LEU A 176 -2.90 8.50 -9.77
CA LEU A 176 -3.87 7.44 -9.44
C LEU A 176 -5.28 7.64 -10.05
N GLN A 177 -5.66 8.88 -10.35
CA GLN A 177 -6.95 9.25 -10.94
C GLN A 177 -6.91 9.31 -12.49
N ALA A 178 -5.76 9.02 -13.11
CA ALA A 178 -5.56 9.09 -14.56
C ALA A 178 -5.51 7.68 -15.19
N PRO A 179 -5.74 7.55 -16.51
CA PRO A 179 -5.40 6.34 -17.24
C PRO A 179 -3.90 6.09 -17.23
N LEU A 180 -3.47 4.85 -16.99
CA LEU A 180 -2.04 4.50 -17.07
C LEU A 180 -1.43 4.90 -18.43
N GLY A 181 -0.24 5.50 -18.40
CA GLY A 181 0.41 6.12 -19.57
C GLY A 181 -0.09 7.54 -19.89
N TYR A 182 -0.77 8.21 -18.96
CA TYR A 182 -1.15 9.63 -19.06
C TYR A 182 0.05 10.57 -18.88
N ASP A 183 0.85 10.31 -17.86
CA ASP A 183 2.00 11.10 -17.41
C ASP A 183 3.34 10.59 -17.98
N LYS A 184 4.45 11.22 -17.54
CA LYS A 184 5.82 10.78 -17.83
C LYS A 184 6.26 9.58 -16.98
N PHE A 185 5.56 9.26 -15.89
CA PHE A 185 5.94 8.24 -14.92
C PHE A 185 5.43 6.84 -15.29
N SER A 186 4.57 6.71 -16.31
CA SER A 186 3.87 5.47 -16.62
C SER A 186 3.92 5.05 -18.09
N TYR A 187 3.85 3.73 -18.29
CA TYR A 187 3.96 3.03 -19.58
C TYR A 187 2.92 1.91 -19.61
N SER A 188 2.00 1.93 -20.57
CA SER A 188 0.88 0.97 -20.61
C SER A 188 0.56 0.41 -21.98
N TRP A 189 -0.04 -0.78 -21.97
CA TRP A 189 -0.68 -1.40 -23.11
C TRP A 189 -2.20 -1.24 -22.95
N ARG A 190 -2.89 -0.75 -23.99
CA ARG A 190 -4.35 -0.54 -23.97
C ARG A 190 -5.07 -1.71 -24.66
N SER A 191 -6.09 -2.27 -24.00
CA SER A 191 -6.92 -3.36 -24.52
C SER A 191 -7.46 -3.06 -25.93
N ARG A 192 -8.10 -1.88 -26.09
CA ARG A 192 -8.64 -1.42 -27.37
C ARG A 192 -7.51 -1.05 -28.36
N LYS A 193 -7.46 -1.76 -29.49
CA LYS A 193 -6.49 -1.58 -30.61
C LYS A 193 -5.00 -1.84 -30.26
N GLY A 194 -4.70 -2.49 -29.13
CA GLY A 194 -3.34 -2.95 -28.78
C GLY A 194 -2.26 -1.88 -28.77
N THR A 195 -2.64 -0.63 -28.51
CA THR A 195 -1.74 0.52 -28.58
C THR A 195 -0.92 0.67 -27.30
N ARG A 196 0.37 0.98 -27.45
CA ARG A 196 1.25 1.40 -26.35
C ARG A 196 1.04 2.88 -26.01
N PHE A 197 0.98 3.23 -24.73
CA PHE A 197 0.69 4.58 -24.22
C PHE A 197 1.74 5.05 -23.20
N HIS A 198 2.23 6.27 -23.40
CA HIS A 198 3.13 7.01 -22.51
C HIS A 198 2.95 8.52 -22.79
N GLN A 199 2.99 9.38 -21.76
CA GLN A 199 2.76 10.83 -21.91
C GLN A 199 1.46 11.19 -22.68
N SER A 200 0.39 10.43 -22.47
CA SER A 200 -0.89 10.49 -23.20
C SER A 200 -0.80 10.21 -24.71
N ARG A 201 0.38 9.87 -25.25
CA ARG A 201 0.60 9.58 -26.67
C ARG A 201 0.47 8.08 -26.92
N GLY A 202 -0.57 7.70 -27.65
CA GLY A 202 -0.78 6.32 -28.11
C GLY A 202 -0.07 6.06 -29.43
N LYS A 203 0.76 5.01 -29.50
CA LYS A 203 1.31 4.45 -30.75
C LYS A 203 0.71 3.06 -30.98
N HIS A 204 0.47 2.66 -32.22
CA HIS A 204 0.19 1.25 -32.52
C HIS A 204 1.41 0.38 -32.16
N TYR A 205 1.14 -0.87 -31.80
CA TYR A 205 2.14 -1.78 -31.24
C TYR A 205 1.75 -3.24 -31.49
N SER A 206 0.52 -3.62 -31.16
CA SER A 206 0.00 -4.97 -31.38
C SER A 206 -1.50 -4.94 -31.72
N ASP A 207 -2.08 -6.13 -31.92
CA ASP A 207 -3.52 -6.32 -31.80
C ASP A 207 -4.03 -6.08 -30.37
N GLY A 208 -5.32 -5.81 -30.26
CA GLY A 208 -5.99 -5.67 -28.98
C GLY A 208 -6.08 -6.96 -28.18
N TYR A 209 -6.37 -6.82 -26.89
CA TYR A 209 -6.69 -7.92 -25.99
C TYR A 209 -8.09 -7.73 -25.40
N ALA A 210 -8.72 -8.85 -25.02
CA ALA A 210 -10.10 -8.92 -24.58
C ALA A 210 -10.25 -9.81 -23.33
N GLN A 211 -11.48 -10.03 -22.90
CA GLN A 211 -11.81 -10.96 -21.83
C GLN A 211 -11.27 -12.38 -22.10
N GLY A 212 -10.74 -13.03 -21.06
CA GLY A 212 -10.13 -14.36 -21.14
C GLY A 212 -8.66 -14.38 -21.56
N ASP A 213 -8.13 -13.30 -22.14
CA ASP A 213 -6.69 -13.20 -22.44
C ASP A 213 -5.86 -13.14 -21.14
N VAL A 214 -4.74 -13.85 -21.13
CA VAL A 214 -3.69 -13.72 -20.11
C VAL A 214 -2.49 -13.02 -20.70
N LEU A 215 -2.10 -11.93 -20.07
CA LEU A 215 -1.12 -10.99 -20.58
C LEU A 215 0.12 -11.03 -19.71
N GLY A 216 1.28 -11.18 -20.32
CA GLY A 216 2.57 -11.11 -19.63
C GLY A 216 3.19 -9.73 -19.77
N PHE A 217 3.80 -9.24 -18.69
CA PHE A 217 4.43 -7.92 -18.63
C PHE A 217 5.86 -8.08 -18.15
N TYR A 218 6.82 -7.85 -19.05
CA TYR A 218 8.24 -7.84 -18.72
C TYR A 218 8.80 -6.42 -18.70
N ILE A 219 9.71 -6.17 -17.76
CA ILE A 219 10.57 -4.97 -17.74
C ILE A 219 12.01 -5.38 -17.46
N HIS A 220 12.94 -4.81 -18.21
CA HIS A 220 14.36 -4.87 -17.90
C HIS A 220 14.86 -3.47 -17.51
N LEU A 221 15.49 -3.38 -16.35
CA LEU A 221 16.13 -2.18 -15.84
C LEU A 221 17.64 -2.45 -15.68
N PRO A 222 18.53 -1.78 -16.44
CA PRO A 222 19.97 -1.96 -16.31
C PRO A 222 20.47 -1.37 -14.98
N PRO A 223 21.55 -1.90 -14.39
CA PRO A 223 22.15 -1.33 -13.20
C PRO A 223 22.70 0.08 -13.48
N SER A 224 22.46 1.02 -12.56
CA SER A 224 23.03 2.37 -12.61
C SER A 224 23.98 2.58 -11.44
N LYS A 225 25.01 3.42 -11.63
CA LYS A 225 25.85 3.89 -10.51
C LYS A 225 25.07 4.73 -9.48
N SER A 226 23.89 5.23 -9.86
CA SER A 226 23.03 6.07 -9.02
C SER A 226 21.90 5.30 -8.32
N THR A 227 21.75 3.98 -8.53
CA THR A 227 20.70 3.22 -7.82
C THR A 227 21.21 2.87 -6.42
N ASN A 228 20.80 3.66 -5.42
CA ASN A 228 20.92 3.25 -4.02
C ASN A 228 20.19 1.91 -3.83
N THR A 229 20.95 0.89 -3.46
CA THR A 229 20.43 -0.46 -3.22
C THR A 229 19.49 -0.45 -2.03
N LEU A 230 19.90 0.21 -0.94
CA LEU A 230 19.10 0.42 0.26
C LEU A 230 17.83 1.23 -0.03
N THR A 231 16.80 0.98 0.77
CA THR A 231 15.53 1.71 0.76
C THR A 231 15.58 2.87 1.77
N ASP A 232 14.79 3.90 1.52
CA ASP A 232 14.47 4.91 2.51
C ASP A 232 13.74 4.26 3.71
N THR A 233 14.14 4.59 4.95
CA THR A 233 13.51 4.09 6.18
C THR A 233 12.18 4.80 6.49
N CYS A 234 11.94 5.95 5.86
CA CYS A 234 10.85 6.89 6.16
C CYS A 234 10.86 7.47 7.59
N LYS A 235 11.87 7.17 8.42
CA LYS A 235 11.89 7.51 9.86
C LYS A 235 11.95 9.01 10.15
N ASP A 236 12.50 9.79 9.22
CA ASP A 236 12.59 11.24 9.30
C ASP A 236 11.34 11.97 8.77
N ASN A 237 10.38 11.22 8.19
CA ASN A 237 9.10 11.77 7.76
C ASN A 237 8.15 11.96 8.95
N ALA A 238 7.19 12.88 8.81
CA ALA A 238 6.18 13.11 9.84
C ALA A 238 5.33 11.85 10.08
N LEU A 239 5.21 11.40 11.32
CA LEU A 239 4.38 10.26 11.68
C LEU A 239 3.02 10.72 12.23
N ILE A 240 1.94 10.29 11.56
CA ILE A 240 0.57 10.60 11.96
C ILE A 240 -0.16 9.36 12.48
N LYS A 241 -1.10 9.58 13.41
CA LYS A 241 -2.01 8.54 13.90
C LYS A 241 -3.38 8.70 13.25
N PHE A 242 -3.79 7.72 12.44
CA PHE A 242 -5.13 7.65 11.87
C PHE A 242 -5.90 6.47 12.47
N LYS A 243 -6.93 6.79 13.27
CA LYS A 243 -7.66 5.83 14.13
C LYS A 243 -6.69 5.06 15.05
N SER A 244 -6.58 3.75 14.86
CA SER A 244 -5.72 2.86 15.65
C SER A 244 -4.30 2.69 15.06
N PHE A 245 -4.03 3.16 13.85
CA PHE A 245 -2.82 2.84 13.09
C PHE A 245 -1.97 4.10 12.85
N PHE A 246 -0.66 3.89 12.68
CA PHE A 246 0.31 4.95 12.41
C PHE A 246 0.74 4.92 10.94
N TYR A 247 1.00 6.09 10.37
CA TYR A 247 1.41 6.25 8.98
C TYR A 247 2.48 7.33 8.89
N PHE A 248 3.54 7.07 8.13
CA PHE A 248 4.44 8.14 7.69
C PHE A 248 3.75 8.94 6.58
N GLU A 249 3.78 10.27 6.71
CA GLU A 249 3.32 11.21 5.72
C GLU A 249 4.52 11.74 4.92
N GLU A 250 4.53 11.47 3.62
CA GLU A 250 5.56 11.89 2.68
C GLU A 250 4.96 12.84 1.64
N LYS A 251 5.67 13.90 1.25
CA LYS A 251 5.19 14.90 0.30
C LYS A 251 5.72 14.64 -1.12
N ASP A 252 4.84 14.74 -2.11
CA ASP A 252 5.11 14.41 -3.51
C ASP A 252 5.55 15.64 -4.32
N GLU A 253 6.85 15.73 -4.61
CA GLU A 253 7.44 16.78 -5.45
C GLU A 253 7.37 16.45 -6.96
N VAL A 254 6.15 16.29 -7.49
CA VAL A 254 5.92 15.84 -8.89
C VAL A 254 6.72 16.65 -9.91
N ASP A 255 6.66 17.99 -9.85
CA ASP A 255 7.33 18.89 -10.80
C ASP A 255 8.87 18.83 -10.74
N LEU A 256 9.43 18.49 -9.59
CA LEU A 256 10.88 18.37 -9.40
C LEU A 256 11.36 17.01 -9.90
N GLU A 257 10.64 15.92 -9.60
CA GLU A 257 10.96 14.61 -10.14
C GLU A 257 10.79 14.55 -11.66
N GLU A 258 9.76 15.19 -12.25
CA GLU A 258 9.63 15.25 -13.71
C GLU A 258 10.85 15.89 -14.39
N LYS A 259 11.51 16.85 -13.73
CA LYS A 259 12.75 17.50 -14.21
C LYS A 259 13.99 16.62 -13.96
N ARG A 260 13.95 15.73 -12.97
CA ARG A 260 15.00 14.74 -12.67
C ARG A 260 14.97 13.51 -13.59
N LEU A 261 13.85 13.18 -14.22
CA LEU A 261 13.73 12.03 -15.15
C LEU A 261 14.84 12.04 -16.23
N ARG A 262 15.56 10.91 -16.36
CA ARG A 262 16.56 10.66 -17.40
C ARG A 262 16.30 9.30 -18.04
N ILE A 263 16.60 9.14 -19.33
CA ILE A 263 16.41 7.87 -20.03
C ILE A 263 17.46 6.85 -19.56
N SER A 264 17.01 5.65 -19.23
CA SER A 264 17.87 4.53 -18.85
C SER A 264 18.31 3.74 -20.09
N LYS A 265 19.55 3.91 -20.53
CA LYS A 265 20.10 3.21 -21.71
C LYS A 265 20.24 1.72 -21.42
N GLY A 266 19.64 0.88 -22.27
CA GLY A 266 19.51 -0.56 -22.07
C GLY A 266 18.20 -0.99 -21.42
N ALA A 267 17.38 -0.06 -20.90
CA ALA A 267 16.06 -0.39 -20.37
C ALA A 267 15.06 -0.67 -21.50
N PHE A 268 14.25 -1.71 -21.31
CA PHE A 268 13.18 -2.06 -22.24
C PHE A 268 11.97 -2.69 -21.53
N ILE A 269 10.81 -2.59 -22.17
CA ILE A 269 9.53 -3.17 -21.75
C ILE A 269 9.01 -4.03 -22.89
N GLU A 270 8.54 -5.23 -22.58
CA GLU A 270 8.01 -6.20 -23.54
C GLU A 270 6.71 -6.80 -23.01
N PHE A 271 5.71 -6.94 -23.87
CA PHE A 271 4.40 -7.50 -23.51
C PHE A 271 4.15 -8.81 -24.25
N PHE A 272 3.38 -9.69 -23.62
CA PHE A 272 3.07 -11.03 -24.09
C PHE A 272 1.56 -11.23 -24.09
N LYS A 273 1.03 -11.90 -25.12
CA LYS A 273 -0.37 -12.32 -25.21
C LYS A 273 -0.44 -13.83 -25.23
N ASN A 274 -1.04 -14.45 -24.21
CA ASN A 274 -1.16 -15.90 -24.05
C ASN A 274 0.18 -16.63 -24.29
N GLY A 275 1.24 -16.11 -23.65
CA GLY A 275 2.62 -16.61 -23.76
C GLY A 275 3.40 -16.19 -25.02
N LYS A 276 2.77 -15.55 -26.02
CA LYS A 276 3.45 -15.08 -27.24
C LYS A 276 3.90 -13.63 -27.10
N SER A 277 5.19 -13.36 -27.27
CA SER A 277 5.72 -11.98 -27.34
C SER A 277 4.97 -11.15 -28.38
N GLN A 278 4.71 -9.89 -28.06
CA GLN A 278 4.19 -8.86 -28.95
C GLN A 278 5.30 -7.88 -29.40
N GLY A 279 6.57 -8.24 -29.18
CA GLY A 279 7.76 -7.41 -29.43
C GLY A 279 8.01 -6.38 -28.33
N LYS A 280 9.15 -5.69 -28.38
CA LYS A 280 9.49 -4.65 -27.39
C LYS A 280 8.55 -3.44 -27.54
N ALA A 281 7.80 -3.14 -26.50
CA ALA A 281 6.91 -1.98 -26.44
C ALA A 281 7.70 -0.67 -26.26
N TRP A 282 8.81 -0.70 -25.53
CA TRP A 282 9.78 0.40 -25.45
C TRP A 282 11.18 -0.17 -25.32
N GLU A 283 12.16 0.48 -25.93
CA GLU A 283 13.59 0.13 -25.85
C GLU A 283 14.39 1.43 -25.92
N ASN A 284 15.25 1.67 -24.93
CA ASN A 284 15.99 2.94 -24.78
C ASN A 284 15.08 4.20 -24.71
N GLU A 285 13.79 4.03 -24.40
CA GLU A 285 12.78 5.09 -24.22
C GLU A 285 12.21 5.10 -22.77
N VAL A 286 12.69 4.19 -21.89
CA VAL A 286 12.22 4.05 -20.51
C VAL A 286 13.07 4.92 -19.58
N PHE A 287 12.43 5.73 -18.72
CA PHE A 287 13.15 6.53 -17.74
C PHE A 287 13.78 5.67 -16.63
N SER A 288 14.88 6.16 -16.03
CA SER A 288 15.43 5.59 -14.80
C SER A 288 14.48 5.83 -13.63
N GLY A 289 14.29 4.83 -12.77
CA GLY A 289 13.45 4.95 -11.58
C GLY A 289 13.00 3.59 -11.05
N SER A 290 12.18 3.61 -10.02
CA SER A 290 11.54 2.41 -9.46
C SER A 290 10.17 2.20 -10.09
N TYR A 291 9.91 1.02 -10.66
CA TYR A 291 8.66 0.70 -11.35
C TYR A 291 7.81 -0.32 -10.60
N TYR A 292 6.53 -0.01 -10.42
CA TYR A 292 5.51 -0.88 -9.86
C TYR A 292 4.69 -1.49 -11.01
N PRO A 293 4.36 -2.80 -10.96
CA PRO A 293 3.24 -3.36 -11.71
C PRO A 293 1.97 -2.54 -11.44
N CYS A 294 1.24 -2.20 -12.50
CA CYS A 294 0.12 -1.29 -12.40
C CYS A 294 -1.02 -1.66 -13.36
N VAL A 295 -2.25 -1.54 -12.85
CA VAL A 295 -3.49 -1.78 -13.59
C VAL A 295 -4.31 -0.50 -13.56
N SER A 296 -4.86 -0.12 -14.71
CA SER A 296 -5.82 0.98 -14.84
C SER A 296 -7.05 0.53 -15.62
N LEU A 297 -8.23 0.87 -15.11
CA LEU A 297 -9.51 0.35 -15.57
C LEU A 297 -10.47 1.49 -15.87
N TYR A 298 -11.32 1.28 -16.87
CA TYR A 298 -12.39 2.19 -17.29
C TYR A 298 -13.70 1.44 -17.40
N LYS A 299 -14.74 1.92 -16.71
CA LYS A 299 -15.98 1.18 -16.41
C LYS A 299 -15.68 -0.13 -15.67
N SER A 300 -16.69 -0.99 -15.55
CA SER A 300 -16.69 -2.22 -14.74
C SER A 300 -15.78 -3.35 -15.25
N ALA A 301 -14.71 -3.05 -16.01
CA ALA A 301 -13.71 -4.05 -16.36
C ALA A 301 -13.07 -4.62 -15.08
N THR A 302 -12.76 -5.92 -15.09
CA THR A 302 -12.10 -6.63 -13.97
C THR A 302 -10.85 -7.33 -14.45
N VAL A 303 -9.75 -7.13 -13.73
CA VAL A 303 -8.44 -7.73 -14.01
C VAL A 303 -7.92 -8.41 -12.75
N GLN A 304 -7.44 -9.64 -12.91
CA GLN A 304 -6.73 -10.38 -11.86
C GLN A 304 -5.24 -10.37 -12.19
N VAL A 305 -4.38 -10.07 -11.22
CA VAL A 305 -2.92 -10.08 -11.35
C VAL A 305 -2.32 -11.33 -10.72
N ASN A 306 -1.26 -11.85 -11.36
CA ASN A 306 -0.46 -12.95 -10.88
C ASN A 306 1.02 -12.53 -10.88
N PHE A 307 1.56 -12.33 -9.67
CA PHE A 307 2.94 -11.89 -9.49
C PHE A 307 3.98 -13.03 -9.58
N GLY A 308 3.53 -14.27 -9.81
CA GLY A 308 4.37 -15.47 -9.86
C GLY A 308 4.55 -16.13 -8.48
N PRO A 309 5.42 -17.16 -8.38
CA PRO A 309 6.25 -17.71 -9.46
C PRO A 309 5.48 -18.57 -10.47
N ASN A 310 4.26 -18.99 -10.12
CA ASN A 310 3.45 -19.93 -10.90
C ASN A 310 2.64 -19.21 -11.99
N PHE A 311 3.25 -18.99 -13.15
CA PHE A 311 2.61 -18.38 -14.32
C PHE A 311 1.80 -19.38 -15.14
N LYS A 312 0.69 -18.95 -15.72
CA LYS A 312 -0.11 -19.76 -16.66
C LYS A 312 0.64 -19.97 -17.98
N PHE A 313 1.38 -18.94 -18.41
CA PHE A 313 2.28 -18.99 -19.56
C PHE A 313 3.68 -18.59 -19.09
N GLN A 314 4.52 -19.58 -18.76
CA GLN A 314 5.91 -19.30 -18.42
C GLN A 314 6.62 -18.59 -19.60
N PRO A 315 7.28 -17.44 -19.35
CA PRO A 315 7.92 -16.67 -20.40
C PRO A 315 9.18 -17.40 -20.89
N LYS A 316 9.15 -17.89 -22.13
CA LYS A 316 10.31 -18.47 -22.83
C LYS A 316 11.25 -17.35 -23.28
N MET A 317 12.01 -16.78 -22.35
CA MET A 317 12.89 -15.64 -22.60
C MET A 317 14.36 -16.02 -22.53
N ASN A 318 15.15 -15.46 -23.44
CA ASN A 318 16.60 -15.71 -23.55
C ASN A 318 17.43 -14.85 -22.59
N PHE A 319 16.79 -14.25 -21.58
CA PHE A 319 17.38 -13.28 -20.67
C PHE A 319 16.82 -13.43 -19.25
N PRO A 320 17.53 -12.98 -18.20
CA PRO A 320 17.12 -13.17 -16.81
C PRO A 320 15.71 -12.65 -16.53
N CYS A 321 14.89 -13.51 -15.94
CA CYS A 321 13.50 -13.25 -15.62
C CYS A 321 13.20 -13.68 -14.19
N LYS A 322 12.94 -12.73 -13.30
CA LYS A 322 12.44 -13.00 -11.94
C LYS A 322 10.94 -12.72 -11.85
N PRO A 323 10.16 -13.56 -11.15
CA PRO A 323 8.78 -13.23 -10.84
C PRO A 323 8.75 -12.05 -9.87
N ILE A 324 7.73 -11.20 -9.97
CA ILE A 324 7.55 -10.09 -9.03
C ILE A 324 7.40 -10.58 -7.58
N SER A 325 6.89 -11.79 -7.34
CA SER A 325 6.78 -12.40 -6.00
C SER A 325 8.06 -12.31 -5.16
N ASP A 326 9.23 -12.52 -5.79
CA ASP A 326 10.54 -12.52 -5.10
C ASP A 326 10.87 -11.17 -4.49
N ARG A 327 10.25 -10.09 -5.01
CA ARG A 327 10.51 -8.72 -4.56
C ARG A 327 10.06 -8.50 -3.12
N ALA A 328 9.01 -9.17 -2.63
CA ALA A 328 8.54 -9.01 -1.25
C ALA A 328 9.65 -9.38 -0.25
N TYR A 329 10.32 -10.53 -0.45
CA TYR A 329 11.42 -10.96 0.41
C TYR A 329 12.66 -10.06 0.28
N SER A 330 13.03 -9.68 -0.95
CA SER A 330 14.14 -8.74 -1.16
C SER A 330 13.90 -7.37 -0.51
N ALA A 331 12.67 -6.85 -0.56
CA ALA A 331 12.32 -5.57 0.05
C ALA A 331 12.33 -5.64 1.57
N MET A 332 11.91 -6.75 2.17
CA MET A 332 12.04 -6.96 3.63
C MET A 332 13.50 -6.96 4.09
N ILE A 333 14.41 -7.53 3.29
CA ILE A 333 15.85 -7.47 3.58
C ILE A 333 16.37 -6.05 3.43
N GLU A 334 16.06 -5.36 2.32
CA GLU A 334 16.47 -3.96 2.09
C GLU A 334 16.02 -3.03 3.22
N CYS A 335 14.74 -3.06 3.59
CA CYS A 335 14.21 -2.23 4.68
C CYS A 335 14.82 -2.59 6.04
N CYS A 336 14.95 -3.88 6.36
CA CYS A 336 15.58 -4.31 7.62
C CYS A 336 17.05 -3.85 7.73
N VAL A 337 17.82 -3.91 6.64
CA VAL A 337 19.19 -3.40 6.61
C VAL A 337 19.21 -1.88 6.73
N SER A 338 18.32 -1.16 6.05
CA SER A 338 18.20 0.29 6.20
C SER A 338 17.83 0.71 7.63
N ASP A 339 16.87 0.03 8.27
CA ASP A 339 16.44 0.31 9.65
C ASP A 339 17.58 0.05 10.65
N LEU A 340 18.36 -1.02 10.45
CA LEU A 340 19.54 -1.33 11.28
C LEU A 340 20.67 -0.32 11.10
N VAL A 341 20.93 0.15 9.87
CA VAL A 341 21.91 1.22 9.60
C VAL A 341 21.49 2.50 10.31
N TYR A 342 20.22 2.91 10.17
CA TYR A 342 19.67 4.09 10.84
C TYR A 342 19.76 3.99 12.38
N ALA A 343 19.48 2.81 12.96
CA ALA A 343 19.61 2.61 14.40
C ALA A 343 21.07 2.78 14.88
N VAL A 344 22.04 2.28 14.11
CA VAL A 344 23.47 2.45 14.41
C VAL A 344 23.92 3.91 14.24
N GLU A 345 23.43 4.60 13.21
CA GLU A 345 23.69 6.03 13.02
C GLU A 345 23.16 6.87 14.19
N LEU A 346 21.92 6.59 14.63
CA LEU A 346 21.29 7.23 15.79
C LEU A 346 22.07 7.00 17.11
N ASP A 347 22.57 5.77 17.33
CA ASP A 347 23.39 5.45 18.51
C ASP A 347 24.77 6.15 18.48
N ILE A 348 25.36 6.35 17.29
CA ILE A 348 26.68 6.98 17.12
C ILE A 348 26.60 8.51 17.26
N ASP A 349 25.62 9.14 16.61
CA ASP A 349 25.45 10.61 16.65
C ASP A 349 24.93 11.13 17.99
N GLY A 350 24.37 10.23 18.81
CA GLY A 350 23.67 10.51 20.06
C GLY A 350 22.27 11.09 19.83
N GLU A 351 21.43 11.06 20.86
CA GLU A 351 20.19 11.84 20.87
C GLU A 351 20.52 13.34 20.94
N LYS A 352 20.67 13.98 19.77
CA LYS A 352 20.77 15.43 19.59
C LYS A 352 19.41 16.12 19.67
#